data_AF-A0A392P5L7-F1
#
_entry.id   AF-A0A392P5L7-F1
#
_cell.length_a   1.000
_cell.length_b   1.000
_cell.length_c   1.000
_cell.angle_alpha   90.00
_cell.angle_beta   90.00
_cell.angle_gamma   90.00
#
_symmetry.space_group_name_H-M   'P 1'
#
loop_
_entity.id
_entity.type
_entity.pdbx_description
1 polymer ?
#
loop_
_entity_poly.entity_id
_entity_poly.type
_entity_poly.pdbx_seq_one_letter_code
_entity_poly.pdbx_strand_id
1 'polypeptide(L)'
;MNLPLAGIEAILSSDDLQVASEDAVYDFVLKWARHQYSNLEERREVLGARLARLIRFPYMTCRKLKKVLTCSDFEHDVSSKLVLEALFFKAEVPHRQRSLAAEEPAFSSR
;
A
#
# COMPACT_ATOMS: atom_id res chain seq x y z
N MET A 1 6.71 9.93 -18.32
CA MET A 1 5.28 10.22 -18.03
C MET A 1 5.27 11.56 -17.32
N ASN A 2 4.72 12.60 -17.94
CA ASN A 2 4.83 13.98 -17.43
C ASN A 2 3.55 14.42 -16.70
N LEU A 3 3.04 13.57 -15.81
CA LEU A 3 1.93 13.97 -14.94
C LEU A 3 2.47 14.75 -13.75
N PRO A 4 1.89 15.91 -13.40
CA PRO A 4 2.26 16.64 -12.20
C PRO A 4 1.86 15.83 -10.95
N LEU A 5 2.52 16.12 -9.81
CA LEU A 5 2.29 15.41 -8.55
C LEU A 5 0.81 15.39 -8.13
N ALA A 6 0.10 16.51 -8.24
CA ALA A 6 -1.33 16.57 -7.94
C ALA A 6 -2.17 15.63 -8.82
N GLY A 7 -1.76 15.41 -10.07
CA GLY A 7 -2.43 14.46 -10.96
C GLY A 7 -2.22 13.01 -10.51
N ILE A 8 -1.01 12.66 -10.06
CA ILE A 8 -0.74 11.34 -9.47
C ILE A 8 -1.52 11.14 -8.18
N GLU A 9 -1.55 12.13 -7.29
CA GLU A 9 -2.33 12.06 -6.05
C GLU A 9 -3.83 11.85 -6.33
N ALA A 10 -4.38 12.57 -7.30
CA ALA A 10 -5.78 12.40 -7.70
C ALA A 10 -6.06 10.99 -8.23
N ILE A 11 -5.15 10.43 -9.04
CA ILE A 11 -5.26 9.06 -9.54
C ILE A 11 -5.24 8.06 -8.38
N LEU A 12 -4.24 8.14 -7.49
CA LEU A 12 -4.07 7.20 -6.38
C LEU A 12 -5.19 7.30 -5.34
N SER A 13 -5.85 8.46 -5.21
CA SER A 13 -6.98 8.64 -4.30
C SER A 13 -8.29 8.02 -4.82
N SER A 14 -8.32 7.56 -6.07
CA SER A 14 -9.52 6.93 -6.64
C SER A 14 -9.65 5.48 -6.20
N ASP A 15 -10.87 5.07 -5.84
CA ASP A 15 -11.21 3.67 -5.58
C ASP A 15 -11.56 2.89 -6.86
N ASP A 16 -11.80 3.58 -7.98
CA ASP A 16 -12.25 2.98 -9.26
C ASP A 16 -11.11 2.67 -10.24
N LEU A 17 -9.87 2.63 -9.73
CA LEU A 17 -8.67 2.33 -10.50
C LEU A 17 -8.75 0.91 -11.11
N GLN A 18 -8.81 0.84 -12.44
CA GLN A 18 -8.80 -0.42 -13.19
C GLN A 18 -7.38 -0.99 -13.30
N VAL A 19 -6.89 -1.55 -12.20
CA VAL A 19 -5.55 -2.15 -12.08
C VAL A 19 -5.63 -3.59 -11.61
N ALA A 20 -4.68 -4.42 -12.04
CA ALA A 20 -4.68 -5.83 -11.68
C ALA A 20 -4.43 -6.09 -10.18
N SER A 21 -3.72 -5.18 -9.49
CA SER A 21 -3.42 -5.27 -8.06
C SER A 21 -2.77 -3.98 -7.54
N GLU A 22 -2.79 -3.79 -6.22
CA GLU A 22 -2.02 -2.72 -5.54
C GLU A 22 -0.50 -2.87 -5.71
N ASP A 23 0.00 -4.07 -6.00
CA ASP A 23 1.40 -4.28 -6.38
C ASP A 23 1.77 -3.48 -7.64
N ALA A 24 0.84 -3.38 -8.61
CA ALA A 24 1.04 -2.62 -9.83
C ALA A 24 0.95 -1.11 -9.59
N VAL A 25 0.10 -0.68 -8.66
CA VAL A 25 0.02 0.71 -8.21
C VAL A 25 1.36 1.14 -7.60
N TYR A 26 1.91 0.33 -6.70
CA TYR A 26 3.22 0.60 -6.09
C TYR A 26 4.34 0.72 -7.13
N ASP A 27 4.41 -0.21 -8.09
CA ASP A 27 5.42 -0.17 -9.15
C ASP A 27 5.26 1.06 -10.06
N PHE A 28 4.01 1.42 -10.39
CA PHE A 28 3.69 2.60 -11.17
C PHE A 28 4.18 3.86 -10.46
N VAL A 29 3.89 4.01 -9.17
CA VAL A 29 4.31 5.16 -8.37
C VAL A 29 5.82 5.26 -8.29
N LEU A 30 6.52 4.16 -8.03
CA LEU A 30 7.99 4.14 -8.01
C LEU A 30 8.59 4.55 -9.36
N LYS A 31 8.05 4.01 -10.46
CA LYS A 31 8.52 4.34 -11.80
C LYS A 31 8.29 5.81 -12.12
N TRP A 32 7.13 6.36 -11.75
CA TRP A 32 6.84 7.78 -11.93
C TRP A 32 7.77 8.64 -11.08
N ALA A 33 7.93 8.34 -9.79
CA ALA A 33 8.75 9.14 -8.88
C ALA A 33 10.22 9.17 -9.30
N ARG A 34 10.77 8.05 -9.76
CA ARG A 34 12.15 7.98 -10.31
C ARG A 34 12.33 8.77 -11.61
N HIS A 35 11.26 8.89 -12.40
CA HIS A 35 11.28 9.67 -13.64
C HIS A 35 11.14 11.17 -13.37
N GLN A 36 10.31 11.55 -12.41
CA GLN A 36 10.03 12.95 -12.07
C GLN A 36 11.14 13.58 -11.21
N TYR A 37 11.72 12.79 -10.30
CA TYR A 37 12.71 13.25 -9.32
C TYR A 37 14.00 12.45 -9.46
N SER A 38 15.00 13.09 -10.07
CA SER A 38 16.36 12.54 -10.19
C SER A 38 17.12 12.58 -8.87
N ASN A 39 16.81 13.56 -8.01
CA ASN A 39 17.37 13.67 -6.66
C ASN A 39 16.71 12.63 -5.73
N LEU A 40 17.53 11.84 -5.04
CA LEU A 40 17.08 10.80 -4.13
C LEU A 40 16.36 11.35 -2.89
N GLU A 41 16.84 12.46 -2.35
CA GLU A 41 16.29 13.09 -1.13
C GLU A 41 14.88 13.64 -1.40
N GLU A 42 14.74 14.43 -2.47
CA GLU A 42 13.44 14.94 -2.93
C GLU A 42 12.47 13.78 -3.25
N ARG A 43 12.97 12.73 -3.91
CA ARG A 43 12.17 11.53 -4.19
C ARG A 43 11.68 10.85 -2.92
N ARG A 44 12.53 10.72 -1.91
CA ARG A 44 12.17 10.13 -0.61
C ARG A 44 11.14 10.97 0.12
N GLU A 45 11.29 12.29 0.11
CA GLU A 45 10.34 13.22 0.72
C GLU A 45 8.95 13.05 0.09
N VAL A 46 8.86 13.10 -1.24
CA VAL A 46 7.59 12.97 -1.95
C VAL A 46 6.97 11.59 -1.78
N LEU A 47 7.76 10.51 -1.90
CA LEU A 47 7.26 9.15 -1.72
C LEU A 47 6.80 8.90 -0.28
N GLY A 48 7.63 9.22 0.71
CA GLY A 48 7.38 8.95 2.12
C GLY A 48 6.26 9.80 2.71
N ALA A 49 6.27 11.11 2.48
CA ALA A 49 5.34 12.03 3.13
C ALA A 49 3.98 12.14 2.42
N ARG A 50 3.95 11.95 1.09
CA ARG A 50 2.74 12.23 0.28
C ARG A 50 2.14 11.00 -0.38
N LEU A 51 2.94 10.22 -1.10
CA LEU A 51 2.41 9.16 -1.96
C LEU A 51 2.21 7.83 -1.23
N ALA A 52 3.05 7.51 -0.25
CA ALA A 52 2.96 6.25 0.51
C ALA A 52 1.58 6.05 1.13
N ARG A 53 1.04 7.08 1.78
CA ARG A 53 -0.29 7.04 2.41
C ARG A 53 -1.45 6.79 1.44
N LEU A 54 -1.23 7.00 0.13
CA LEU A 54 -2.23 6.76 -0.90
C LEU A 54 -2.13 5.34 -1.49
N ILE A 55 -1.06 4.60 -1.18
CA ILE A 55 -0.89 3.21 -1.61
C ILE A 55 -1.50 2.30 -0.53
N ARG A 56 -2.38 1.38 -0.94
CA ARG A 56 -3.07 0.50 0.01
C ARG A 56 -2.22 -0.74 0.31
N PHE A 57 -1.11 -0.54 1.04
CA PHE A 57 -0.17 -1.62 1.44
C PHE A 57 -0.82 -2.89 2.00
N PRO A 58 -1.90 -2.83 2.82
CA PRO A 58 -2.56 -4.03 3.32
C PRO A 58 -3.15 -4.95 2.23
N TYR A 59 -3.35 -4.47 1.01
CA TYR A 59 -3.85 -5.27 -0.11
C TYR A 59 -2.74 -5.73 -1.09
N MET A 60 -1.49 -5.28 -0.88
CA MET A 60 -0.33 -5.77 -1.63
C MET A 60 0.03 -7.21 -1.24
N THR A 61 0.81 -7.90 -2.08
CA THR A 61 1.31 -9.24 -1.76
C THR A 61 2.42 -9.19 -0.70
N CYS A 62 2.52 -10.21 0.17
CA CYS A 62 3.61 -10.28 1.15
C CYS A 62 5.00 -10.28 0.48
N ARG A 63 5.10 -10.88 -0.72
CA ARG A 63 6.31 -10.83 -1.55
C ARG A 63 6.67 -9.40 -1.93
N LYS A 64 5.69 -8.58 -2.29
CA LYS A 64 5.92 -7.17 -2.62
C LYS A 64 6.22 -6.34 -1.38
N LEU A 65 5.50 -6.53 -0.27
CA LEU A 65 5.80 -5.88 1.01
C LEU A 65 7.25 -6.12 1.46
N LYS A 66 7.77 -7.34 1.29
CA LYS A 66 9.19 -7.62 1.55
C LYS A 66 10.14 -6.78 0.69
N LYS A 67 9.77 -6.49 -0.57
CA LYS A 67 10.56 -5.61 -1.45
C LYS A 67 10.50 -4.14 -1.02
N VAL A 68 9.38 -3.69 -0.44
CA VAL A 68 9.23 -2.33 0.10
C VAL A 68 10.31 -2.05 1.16
N LEU A 69 10.56 -3.01 2.05
CA LEU A 69 11.60 -2.89 3.11
C LEU A 69 13.01 -2.70 2.57
N THR A 70 13.28 -3.19 1.36
CA THR A 70 14.60 -3.11 0.72
C THR A 70 14.70 -1.97 -0.29
N CYS A 71 13.66 -1.15 -0.43
CA CYS A 71 13.61 -0.11 -1.45
C CYS A 71 14.39 1.13 -1.00
N SER A 72 15.42 1.51 -1.76
CA SER A 72 16.27 2.68 -1.47
C SER A 72 15.52 4.02 -1.50
N ASP A 73 14.36 4.05 -2.15
CA ASP A 73 13.52 5.24 -2.33
C ASP A 73 12.60 5.50 -1.13
N PHE A 74 12.63 4.62 -0.14
CA PHE A 74 12.00 4.82 1.16
C PHE A 74 13.07 4.89 2.24
N GLU A 75 12.79 5.69 3.26
CA GLU A 75 13.51 5.56 4.52
C GLU A 75 13.13 4.25 5.21
N HIS A 76 14.09 3.65 5.89
CA HIS A 76 13.91 2.36 6.53
C HIS A 76 12.78 2.39 7.57
N ASP A 77 12.69 3.47 8.35
CA ASP A 77 11.69 3.59 9.41
C ASP A 77 10.28 3.72 8.85
N VAL A 78 10.13 4.51 7.77
CA VAL A 78 8.86 4.69 7.05
C VAL A 78 8.41 3.37 6.42
N SER A 79 9.29 2.70 5.67
CA SER A 79 8.96 1.43 5.01
C SER A 79 8.62 0.33 6.02
N SER A 80 9.36 0.24 7.13
CA SER A 80 9.12 -0.73 8.20
C SER A 80 7.76 -0.51 8.84
N LYS A 81 7.40 0.73 9.16
CA LYS A 81 6.09 1.07 9.74
C LYS A 81 4.95 0.65 8.80
N LEU A 82 5.01 1.05 7.53
CA LEU A 82 3.97 0.74 6.54
C LEU A 82 3.78 -0.76 6.34
N VAL A 83 4.89 -1.51 6.28
CA VAL A 83 4.85 -2.96 6.10
C VAL A 83 4.32 -3.66 7.35
N LEU A 84 4.71 -3.24 8.54
CA LEU A 84 4.19 -3.81 9.79
C LEU A 84 2.69 -3.57 9.93
N GLU A 85 2.22 -2.34 9.69
CA GLU A 85 0.79 -2.01 9.70
C GLU A 85 0.00 -2.87 8.70
N ALA A 86 0.53 -3.04 7.48
CA ALA A 86 -0.08 -3.91 6.47
C ALA A 86 -0.13 -5.38 6.89
N LEU A 87 0.93 -5.89 7.53
CA LEU A 87 0.98 -7.26 8.02
C LEU A 87 0.03 -7.49 9.19
N PHE A 88 -0.08 -6.53 10.12
CA PHE A 88 -1.06 -6.61 11.22
C PHE A 88 -2.48 -6.63 10.69
N PHE A 89 -2.83 -5.73 9.78
CA PHE A 89 -4.15 -5.76 9.13
C PHE A 89 -4.44 -7.11 8.47
N LYS A 90 -3.47 -7.65 7.71
CA LYS A 90 -3.60 -8.96 7.07
C LYS A 90 -3.74 -10.11 8.05
N ALA A 91 -3.14 -10.02 9.23
CA ALA A 91 -3.30 -11.03 10.29
C ALA A 91 -4.67 -10.91 10.97
N GLU A 92 -5.14 -9.69 11.22
CA GLU A 92 -6.45 -9.42 11.81
C GLU A 92 -7.61 -9.92 10.95
N VAL A 93 -7.52 -9.85 9.61
CA VAL A 93 -8.62 -10.29 8.73
C VAL A 93 -9.01 -11.77 8.96
N PRO A 94 -8.08 -12.74 8.93
CA PRO A 94 -8.34 -14.12 9.35
C PRO A 94 -8.85 -14.24 10.79
N HIS A 95 -8.30 -13.48 11.73
CA HIS A 95 -8.75 -13.52 13.13
C HIS A 95 -10.19 -13.04 13.27
N ARG A 96 -10.57 -11.95 12.60
CA ARG A 96 -11.92 -11.39 12.59
C ARG A 96 -12.92 -12.32 11.92
N GLN A 97 -12.54 -12.96 10.80
CA GLN A 97 -13.37 -13.99 10.17
C GLN A 97 -13.60 -15.19 11.10
N ARG A 98 -12.56 -15.64 11.82
CA ARG A 98 -12.70 -16.72 12.81
C ARG A 98 -13.56 -16.30 14.00
N SER A 99 -13.43 -15.09 14.51
CA SER A 99 -14.28 -14.55 15.58
C SER A 99 -15.74 -14.49 15.15
N LEU A 100 -16.04 -13.96 13.96
CA LEU A 100 -17.40 -13.90 13.43
C LEU A 100 -18.01 -15.30 13.19
N ALA A 101 -17.22 -16.26 12.69
CA ALA A 101 -17.66 -17.65 12.54
C ALA A 101 -17.88 -18.37 13.88
N ALA A 102 -17.14 -17.99 14.93
CA ALA A 102 -17.36 -18.49 16.29
C ALA A 102 -18.55 -17.82 17.01
N GLU A 103 -18.92 -16.62 16.57
CA GLU A 103 -20.06 -15.83 17.06
C GLU A 103 -21.37 -16.06 16.28
N GLU A 104 -21.46 -17.02 15.35
CA GLU A 104 -22.77 -17.48 14.84
C GLU A 104 -23.42 -18.42 15.89
N PRO A 105 -24.36 -17.95 16.74
CA PRO A 105 -25.19 -18.87 17.50
C PRO A 105 -26.12 -19.61 16.53
N ALA A 106 -26.36 -20.88 16.83
CA ALA A 106 -27.31 -21.76 16.15
C ALA A 106 -28.73 -21.18 16.09
N PHE A 107 -28.99 -20.25 15.15
CA PHE A 107 -30.31 -19.77 14.78
C PHE A 107 -30.66 -20.26 13.37
N SER A 108 -30.50 -21.56 13.15
CA SER A 108 -31.10 -22.27 12.03
C SER A 108 -31.69 -23.58 12.51
N SER A 109 -32.73 -23.48 13.33
CA SER A 109 -33.71 -24.55 13.50
C SER A 109 -34.95 -23.99 14.20
N ARG A 110 -35.95 -23.59 13.42
CA ARG A 110 -37.38 -23.69 13.75
C ARG A 110 -38.19 -23.67 12.47
#